data_AF-A0A7S4A2D2-F1
#
_entry.id   AF-A0A7S4A2D2-F1
#
_cell.length_a   1.000
_cell.length_b   1.000
_cell.length_c   1.000
_cell.angle_alpha   90.00
_cell.angle_beta   90.00
_cell.angle_gamma   90.00
#
_symmetry.space_group_name_H-M   'P 1'
#
loop_
_entity.id
_entity.type
_entity.pdbx_description
1 polymer ?
#
loop_
_entity_poly.entity_id
_entity_poly.type
_entity_poly.pdbx_seq_one_letter_code
_entity_poly.pdbx_strand_id
1 'polypeptide(L)'
;IKLTASDGVSSDDFGYSVAIDGATVVVGAWYDADNGSMSGSAYVFLTTDGGTTYDEVAKLTASDGAYGDNFGVSVAIDGDTVVVGAEQTYSEGPGAAYVYRTTDGWSTHTEIKLTASDGASEDLFGHSVAIDGETVLVGAYEADPVPRDSGSAYVFRTSDGGATYPQVAKLTAADAAAFDEFGHSVAIDGGIIVAGAPYDSGGSVYVFSPPAPTVQPTPRPTWTFQPTPQPTVSPKPTTPQPSTAALGSDSATRAGGTLATALLAFAATALAL
;
A
#
# COMPACT_ATOMS: atom_id res chain seq x y z
N ILE A 1 22.99 -3.99 -21.58
CA ILE A 1 24.00 -3.23 -20.79
C ILE A 1 24.50 -4.16 -19.69
N LYS A 2 25.74 -4.02 -19.25
CA LYS A 2 26.27 -4.71 -18.07
C LYS A 2 26.50 -3.65 -17.00
N LEU A 3 25.90 -3.81 -15.83
CA LEU A 3 26.17 -2.96 -14.67
C LEU A 3 27.32 -3.56 -13.86
N THR A 4 28.16 -2.71 -13.31
CA THR A 4 29.27 -3.08 -12.44
C THR A 4 29.40 -2.01 -11.38
N ALA A 5 29.66 -2.40 -10.13
CA ALA A 5 30.06 -1.46 -9.08
C ALA A 5 31.34 -0.71 -9.48
N SER A 6 31.39 0.58 -9.18
CA SER A 6 32.51 1.48 -9.47
C SER A 6 33.79 1.09 -8.72
N ASP A 7 33.63 0.44 -7.56
CA ASP A 7 34.68 -0.04 -6.67
C ASP A 7 34.70 -1.58 -6.53
N GLY A 8 33.87 -2.29 -7.30
CA GLY A 8 33.69 -3.73 -7.14
C GLY A 8 34.98 -4.53 -7.24
N VAL A 9 35.27 -5.32 -6.21
CA VAL A 9 36.38 -6.26 -6.17
C VAL A 9 35.87 -7.71 -6.23
N SER A 10 36.79 -8.65 -6.40
CA SER A 10 36.45 -10.07 -6.43
C SER A 10 35.87 -10.50 -5.08
N SER A 11 34.72 -11.18 -5.12
CA SER A 11 34.02 -11.76 -3.97
C SER A 11 33.11 -10.81 -3.19
N ASP A 12 32.86 -9.57 -3.64
CA ASP A 12 31.84 -8.70 -3.01
C ASP A 12 30.40 -9.21 -3.26
N ASP A 13 30.25 -10.21 -4.14
CA ASP A 13 28.98 -10.77 -4.58
C ASP A 13 27.99 -9.71 -5.07
N PHE A 14 28.49 -8.68 -5.74
CA PHE A 14 27.67 -7.72 -6.46
C PHE A 14 26.72 -8.44 -7.42
N GLY A 15 25.42 -8.17 -7.27
CA GLY A 15 24.37 -8.86 -8.02
C GLY A 15 23.71 -9.99 -7.26
N TYR A 16 24.03 -10.18 -5.97
CA TYR A 16 23.38 -11.18 -5.12
C TYR A 16 21.87 -10.93 -5.00
N SER A 17 21.49 -9.67 -4.80
CA SER A 17 20.10 -9.22 -4.77
C SER A 17 19.91 -8.04 -5.73
N VAL A 18 18.73 -7.95 -6.34
CA VAL A 18 18.39 -6.87 -7.28
C VAL A 18 16.94 -6.43 -7.12
N ALA A 19 16.69 -5.14 -7.27
CA ALA A 19 15.35 -4.56 -7.35
C ALA A 19 15.32 -3.43 -8.37
N ILE A 20 14.16 -3.15 -8.95
CA ILE A 20 13.97 -2.09 -9.93
C ILE A 20 12.62 -1.41 -9.72
N ASP A 21 12.61 -0.09 -9.77
CA ASP A 21 11.40 0.70 -9.95
C ASP A 21 11.68 1.85 -10.92
N GLY A 22 10.83 1.97 -11.94
CA GLY A 22 10.98 2.93 -13.02
C GLY A 22 12.39 2.96 -13.63
N ALA A 23 13.11 4.06 -13.38
CA ALA A 23 14.45 4.32 -13.91
C ALA A 23 15.59 3.84 -12.98
N THR A 24 15.27 3.35 -11.78
CA THR A 24 16.23 3.08 -10.72
C THR A 24 16.40 1.58 -10.54
N VAL A 25 17.65 1.11 -10.55
CA VAL A 25 18.02 -0.27 -10.25
C VAL A 25 18.87 -0.27 -8.99
N VAL A 26 18.55 -1.14 -8.04
CA VAL A 26 19.33 -1.36 -6.82
C VAL A 26 19.95 -2.73 -6.88
N VAL A 27 21.24 -2.83 -6.51
CA VAL A 27 22.00 -4.08 -6.55
C VAL A 27 22.73 -4.28 -5.22
N GLY A 28 22.46 -5.39 -4.54
CA GLY A 28 23.18 -5.77 -3.32
C GLY A 28 24.51 -6.45 -3.59
N ALA A 29 25.45 -6.25 -2.66
CA ALA A 29 26.80 -6.82 -2.62
C ALA A 29 27.14 -7.16 -1.15
N TRP A 30 26.56 -8.24 -0.63
CA TRP A 30 26.55 -8.54 0.80
C TRP A 30 27.90 -8.96 1.39
N TYR A 31 28.89 -9.28 0.55
CA TYR A 31 30.25 -9.60 0.95
C TYR A 31 31.23 -8.43 0.84
N ASP A 32 30.78 -7.27 0.34
CA ASP A 32 31.58 -6.04 0.30
C ASP A 32 32.14 -5.72 1.71
N ALA A 33 33.38 -5.22 1.74
CA ALA A 33 34.20 -5.20 2.95
C ALA A 33 34.61 -3.80 3.43
N ASP A 34 33.97 -2.74 2.92
CA ASP A 34 34.38 -1.36 3.17
C ASP A 34 34.34 -0.97 4.67
N ASN A 35 33.34 -1.46 5.40
CA ASN A 35 33.16 -1.18 6.83
C ASN A 35 33.52 -2.39 7.73
N GLY A 36 34.25 -3.37 7.18
CA GLY A 36 34.58 -4.64 7.83
C GLY A 36 34.22 -5.81 6.92
N SER A 37 34.88 -6.96 7.08
CA SER A 37 34.59 -8.12 6.22
C SER A 37 33.11 -8.50 6.29
N MET A 38 32.46 -8.64 5.14
CA MET A 38 31.04 -8.97 5.05
C MET A 38 30.12 -7.93 5.72
N SER A 39 30.57 -6.67 5.79
CA SER A 39 29.71 -5.55 6.23
C SER A 39 28.63 -5.27 5.19
N GLY A 40 28.98 -5.44 3.91
CA GLY A 40 28.05 -5.41 2.80
C GLY A 40 27.69 -4.01 2.31
N SER A 41 27.23 -3.94 1.07
CA SER A 41 26.87 -2.69 0.38
C SER A 41 25.67 -2.89 -0.55
N ALA A 42 25.01 -1.80 -0.93
CA ALA A 42 24.02 -1.78 -2.01
C ALA A 42 24.28 -0.59 -2.94
N TYR A 43 24.13 -0.79 -4.25
CA TYR A 43 24.46 0.20 -5.27
C TYR A 43 23.21 0.61 -6.01
N VAL A 44 23.05 1.92 -6.22
CA VAL A 44 21.91 2.51 -6.91
C VAL A 44 22.36 3.00 -8.28
N PHE A 45 21.70 2.49 -9.32
CA PHE A 45 21.92 2.87 -10.70
C PHE A 45 20.68 3.59 -11.23
N LEU A 46 20.89 4.69 -11.94
CA LEU A 46 19.80 5.49 -12.52
C LEU A 46 19.99 5.62 -14.03
N THR A 47 18.92 5.45 -14.79
CA THR A 47 18.89 5.78 -16.21
C THR A 47 18.18 7.11 -16.46
N THR A 48 18.71 7.91 -17.38
CA THR A 48 18.07 9.17 -17.85
C THR A 48 17.63 9.09 -19.31
N ASP A 49 17.93 7.98 -20.00
CA ASP A 49 17.73 7.81 -21.44
C ASP A 49 16.83 6.60 -21.77
N GLY A 50 15.97 6.22 -20.82
CA GLY A 50 15.01 5.13 -21.01
C GLY A 50 15.65 3.75 -20.99
N GLY A 51 16.76 3.58 -20.28
CA GLY A 51 17.44 2.30 -20.07
C GLY A 51 18.50 1.97 -21.14
N THR A 52 18.98 2.95 -21.89
CA THR A 52 20.08 2.76 -22.86
C THR A 52 21.45 2.87 -22.17
N THR A 53 21.55 3.68 -21.12
CA THR A 53 22.67 3.70 -20.18
C THR A 53 22.16 3.78 -18.74
N TYR A 54 23.03 3.38 -17.81
CA TYR A 54 22.81 3.47 -16.37
C TYR A 54 24.08 3.98 -15.72
N ASP A 55 23.93 5.01 -14.90
CA ASP A 55 25.01 5.56 -14.09
C ASP A 55 24.84 5.11 -12.65
N GLU A 56 25.93 4.68 -12.00
CA GLU A 56 25.93 4.48 -10.55
C GLU A 56 25.86 5.85 -9.88
N VAL A 57 24.76 6.10 -9.16
CA VAL A 57 24.48 7.41 -8.53
C VAL A 57 24.68 7.39 -7.02
N ALA A 58 24.67 6.21 -6.39
CA ALA A 58 24.99 6.07 -4.97
C ALA A 58 25.50 4.67 -4.62
N LYS A 59 26.33 4.60 -3.58
CA LYS A 59 26.65 3.41 -2.80
C LYS A 59 26.07 3.60 -1.40
N LEU A 60 25.18 2.70 -1.01
CA LEU A 60 24.52 2.66 0.30
C LEU A 60 25.25 1.66 1.19
N THR A 61 25.53 2.08 2.42
CA THR A 61 26.09 1.26 3.50
C THR A 61 25.36 1.60 4.79
N ALA A 62 25.22 0.63 5.70
CA ALA A 62 24.68 0.88 7.03
C ALA A 62 25.60 1.83 7.81
N SER A 63 25.04 2.87 8.44
CA SER A 63 25.82 3.84 9.23
C SER A 63 26.53 3.21 10.44
N ASP A 64 26.01 2.09 10.93
CA ASP A 64 26.61 1.25 11.97
C ASP A 64 27.13 -0.10 11.44
N GLY A 65 27.38 -0.18 10.13
CA GLY A 65 27.87 -1.38 9.46
C GLY A 65 29.18 -1.92 10.06
N ALA A 66 29.19 -3.22 10.31
CA ALA A 66 30.28 -3.93 10.94
C ALA A 66 30.51 -5.32 10.32
N TYR A 67 31.53 -6.03 10.83
CA TYR A 67 31.83 -7.39 10.42
C TYR A 67 30.60 -8.31 10.52
N GLY A 68 30.29 -9.01 9.43
CA GLY A 68 29.25 -10.04 9.43
C GLY A 68 27.82 -9.52 9.42
N ASP A 69 27.59 -8.24 9.13
CA ASP A 69 26.24 -7.67 9.03
C ASP A 69 25.49 -8.12 7.78
N ASN A 70 26.22 -8.47 6.72
CA ASN A 70 25.65 -8.97 5.46
C ASN A 70 24.65 -7.99 4.82
N PHE A 71 24.89 -6.69 4.95
CA PHE A 71 24.05 -5.66 4.34
C PHE A 71 23.99 -5.81 2.82
N GLY A 72 22.80 -5.77 2.24
CA GLY A 72 22.60 -6.02 0.80
C GLY A 72 22.28 -7.46 0.47
N VAL A 73 22.08 -8.34 1.46
CA VAL A 73 21.56 -9.70 1.25
C VAL A 73 20.19 -9.67 0.57
N SER A 74 19.39 -8.65 0.87
CA SER A 74 18.11 -8.39 0.20
C SER A 74 17.93 -6.89 -0.05
N VAL A 75 17.29 -6.55 -1.17
CA VAL A 75 16.99 -5.16 -1.55
C VAL A 75 15.58 -5.05 -2.12
N ALA A 76 14.90 -3.95 -1.84
CA ALA A 76 13.62 -3.58 -2.44
C ALA A 76 13.58 -2.07 -2.70
N ILE A 77 12.77 -1.63 -3.66
CA ILE A 77 12.62 -0.23 -4.02
C ILE A 77 11.16 0.09 -4.38
N ASP A 78 10.69 1.25 -3.94
CA ASP A 78 9.46 1.89 -4.40
C ASP A 78 9.67 3.41 -4.46
N GLY A 79 9.62 3.96 -5.67
CA GLY A 79 9.96 5.34 -5.97
C GLY A 79 11.35 5.74 -5.47
N ASP A 80 11.38 6.73 -4.58
CA ASP A 80 12.61 7.29 -3.98
C ASP A 80 13.02 6.60 -2.67
N THR A 81 12.43 5.44 -2.35
CA THR A 81 12.69 4.69 -1.11
C THR A 81 13.30 3.34 -1.43
N VAL A 82 14.47 3.07 -0.84
CA VAL A 82 15.17 1.78 -0.94
C VAL A 82 15.21 1.13 0.43
N VAL A 83 14.89 -0.15 0.50
CA VAL A 83 15.05 -0.97 1.71
C VAL A 83 16.17 -1.96 1.46
N VAL A 84 17.10 -2.06 2.40
CA VAL A 84 18.22 -3.01 2.35
C VAL A 84 18.24 -3.85 3.62
N GLY A 85 18.22 -5.16 3.46
CA GLY A 85 18.34 -6.10 4.56
C GLY A 85 19.78 -6.38 4.98
N ALA A 86 19.98 -6.69 6.26
CA ALA A 86 21.25 -7.07 6.87
C ALA A 86 20.97 -8.15 7.95
N GLU A 87 21.06 -9.43 7.56
CA GLU A 87 20.65 -10.57 8.39
C GLU A 87 21.60 -10.94 9.53
N GLN A 88 22.84 -10.41 9.52
CA GLN A 88 23.79 -10.54 10.63
C GLN A 88 24.28 -11.97 10.96
N THR A 89 24.31 -12.89 9.99
CA THR A 89 24.58 -14.34 10.14
C THR A 89 25.88 -14.71 10.86
N TYR A 90 26.89 -13.84 10.88
CA TYR A 90 28.18 -14.09 11.58
C TYR A 90 28.39 -13.23 12.83
N SER A 91 27.34 -12.55 13.26
CA SER A 91 27.32 -11.73 14.47
C SER A 91 26.25 -12.25 15.43
N GLU A 92 26.32 -11.90 16.72
CA GLU A 92 25.28 -12.29 17.69
C GLU A 92 24.05 -11.37 17.64
N GLY A 93 23.86 -10.62 16.56
CA GLY A 93 22.73 -9.71 16.38
C GLY A 93 21.47 -10.41 15.86
N PRO A 94 20.29 -9.79 16.06
CA PRO A 94 19.04 -10.28 15.48
C PRO A 94 18.90 -10.00 13.98
N GLY A 95 19.80 -9.21 13.39
CA GLY A 95 19.63 -8.63 12.07
C GLY A 95 18.89 -7.29 12.08
N ALA A 96 18.91 -6.61 10.95
CA ALA A 96 18.30 -5.31 10.72
C ALA A 96 17.86 -5.13 9.26
N ALA A 97 17.04 -4.11 9.02
CA ALA A 97 16.79 -3.59 7.69
C ALA A 97 16.95 -2.07 7.72
N TYR A 98 17.41 -1.47 6.64
CA TYR A 98 17.69 -0.05 6.55
C TYR A 98 16.88 0.56 5.43
N VAL A 99 16.16 1.64 5.75
CA VAL A 99 15.36 2.40 4.80
C VAL A 99 16.14 3.65 4.40
N TYR A 100 16.51 3.73 3.14
CA TYR A 100 17.12 4.89 2.52
C TYR A 100 16.09 5.67 1.72
N ARG A 101 16.12 7.00 1.84
CA ARG A 101 15.24 7.87 1.08
C ARG A 101 15.99 9.05 0.51
N THR A 102 15.71 9.37 -0.74
CA THR A 102 16.27 10.54 -1.41
C THR A 102 15.17 11.55 -1.78
N THR A 103 15.58 12.80 -2.04
CA THR A 103 14.71 13.84 -2.63
C THR A 103 15.39 14.56 -3.81
N ASP A 104 16.59 14.11 -4.18
CA ASP A 104 17.51 14.80 -5.07
C ASP A 104 18.22 13.83 -6.04
N GLY A 105 17.60 12.68 -6.33
CA GLY A 105 18.15 11.70 -7.26
C GLY A 105 19.40 11.01 -6.73
N TRP A 106 19.41 10.72 -5.42
CA TRP A 106 20.47 10.02 -4.69
C TRP A 106 21.76 10.80 -4.46
N SER A 107 21.82 12.11 -4.74
CA SER A 107 22.98 12.92 -4.31
C SER A 107 23.07 13.05 -2.79
N THR A 108 21.93 12.99 -2.10
CA THR A 108 21.85 12.80 -0.66
C THR A 108 20.74 11.81 -0.33
N HIS A 109 20.83 11.21 0.86
CA HIS A 109 19.80 10.34 1.38
C HIS A 109 19.73 10.39 2.91
N THR A 110 18.56 10.08 3.45
CA THR A 110 18.37 9.76 4.88
C THR A 110 18.43 8.26 5.10
N GLU A 111 18.76 7.83 6.31
CA GLU A 111 18.76 6.42 6.72
C GLU A 111 17.87 6.25 7.97
N ILE A 112 17.09 5.17 7.99
CA ILE A 112 16.35 4.70 9.17
C ILE A 112 16.63 3.21 9.35
N LYS A 113 17.13 2.83 10.53
CA LYS A 113 17.30 1.43 10.93
C LYS A 113 15.99 0.87 11.49
N LEU A 114 15.58 -0.28 10.96
CA LEU A 114 14.45 -1.09 11.41
C LEU A 114 14.97 -2.31 12.17
N THR A 115 14.36 -2.60 13.30
CA THR A 115 14.65 -3.78 14.13
C THR A 115 13.33 -4.39 14.60
N ALA A 116 13.26 -5.71 14.70
CA ALA A 116 12.13 -6.38 15.34
C ALA A 116 12.02 -6.01 16.83
N SER A 117 10.81 -5.73 17.30
CA SER A 117 10.52 -5.39 18.69
C SER A 117 10.91 -6.48 19.70
N ASP A 118 10.93 -7.73 19.23
CA ASP A 118 11.22 -8.96 19.93
C ASP A 118 12.43 -9.69 19.34
N GLY A 119 13.25 -9.00 18.54
CA GLY A 119 14.41 -9.59 17.88
C GLY A 119 15.39 -10.21 18.87
N ALA A 120 15.74 -11.46 18.62
CA ALA A 120 16.76 -12.23 19.33
C ALA A 120 17.91 -12.59 18.38
N SER A 121 19.09 -12.88 18.94
CA SER A 121 20.24 -13.38 18.18
C SER A 121 19.82 -14.58 17.32
N GLU A 122 20.34 -14.65 16.09
CA GLU A 122 20.04 -15.71 15.12
C GLU A 122 18.61 -15.65 14.53
N ASP A 123 17.81 -14.62 14.79
CA ASP A 123 16.48 -14.47 14.15
C ASP A 123 16.57 -14.20 12.63
N LEU A 124 17.73 -13.71 12.17
CA LEU A 124 18.04 -13.37 10.78
C LEU A 124 17.06 -12.34 10.17
N PHE A 125 16.66 -11.35 10.97
CA PHE A 125 15.84 -10.24 10.52
C PHE A 125 16.55 -9.46 9.41
N GLY A 126 15.84 -9.22 8.31
CA GLY A 126 16.44 -8.58 7.13
C GLY A 126 16.89 -9.58 6.07
N HIS A 127 16.72 -10.88 6.29
CA HIS A 127 16.96 -11.89 5.25
C HIS A 127 16.17 -11.61 3.98
N SER A 128 14.90 -11.22 4.11
CA SER A 128 14.07 -10.81 2.98
C SER A 128 13.38 -9.47 3.27
N VAL A 129 13.27 -8.61 2.25
CA VAL A 129 12.60 -7.31 2.36
C VAL A 129 11.69 -7.04 1.17
N ALA A 130 10.60 -6.33 1.41
CA ALA A 130 9.71 -5.80 0.38
C ALA A 130 9.14 -4.44 0.81
N ILE A 131 8.75 -3.61 -0.16
CA ILE A 131 8.14 -2.30 0.08
C ILE A 131 7.02 -2.04 -0.93
N ASP A 132 5.92 -1.45 -0.45
CA ASP A 132 4.81 -0.92 -1.27
C ASP A 132 4.26 0.34 -0.58
N GLY A 133 4.52 1.49 -1.19
CA GLY A 133 4.17 2.81 -0.67
C GLY A 133 4.77 3.07 0.71
N GLU A 134 3.88 3.18 1.69
CA GLU A 134 4.23 3.49 3.08
C GLU A 134 4.63 2.25 3.91
N THR A 135 4.55 1.05 3.34
CA THR A 135 4.66 -0.21 4.07
C THR A 135 5.93 -0.95 3.70
N VAL A 136 6.75 -1.25 4.70
CA VAL A 136 7.95 -2.09 4.58
C VAL A 136 7.67 -3.42 5.28
N LEU A 137 8.03 -4.51 4.61
CA LEU A 137 7.92 -5.87 5.11
C LEU A 137 9.31 -6.46 5.24
N VAL A 138 9.61 -7.06 6.39
CA VAL A 138 10.92 -7.67 6.66
C VAL A 138 10.73 -9.09 7.18
N GLY A 139 11.32 -10.06 6.51
CA GLY A 139 11.37 -11.45 6.94
C GLY A 139 12.52 -11.72 7.91
N ALA A 140 12.27 -12.64 8.85
CA ALA A 140 13.22 -13.15 9.82
C ALA A 140 12.91 -14.65 9.99
N TYR A 141 13.52 -15.49 9.15
CA TYR A 141 13.04 -16.86 8.95
C TYR A 141 13.44 -17.81 10.08
N GLU A 142 14.44 -17.45 10.88
CA GLU A 142 14.82 -18.17 12.11
C GLU A 142 14.19 -17.54 13.36
N ALA A 143 13.42 -16.45 13.21
CA ALA A 143 12.73 -15.81 14.32
C ALA A 143 11.54 -16.64 14.82
N ASP A 144 11.76 -17.49 15.82
CA ASP A 144 10.92 -17.60 17.02
C ASP A 144 11.33 -18.77 17.95
N PRO A 145 10.95 -18.70 19.25
CA PRO A 145 11.38 -19.62 20.29
C PRO A 145 10.50 -20.87 20.46
N VAL A 146 9.26 -20.93 19.91
CA VAL A 146 8.42 -22.15 19.95
C VAL A 146 7.32 -22.12 18.85
N PRO A 147 7.26 -23.13 17.97
CA PRO A 147 8.29 -24.13 17.75
C PRO A 147 9.55 -23.49 17.15
N ARG A 148 10.71 -24.08 17.46
CA ARG A 148 12.04 -23.57 17.05
C ARG A 148 12.09 -23.30 15.55
N ASP A 149 12.63 -22.14 15.17
CA ASP A 149 12.88 -21.75 13.78
C ASP A 149 11.60 -21.82 12.92
N SER A 150 10.45 -21.45 13.49
CA SER A 150 9.18 -21.36 12.75
C SER A 150 9.12 -20.13 11.85
N GLY A 151 9.89 -19.09 12.18
CA GLY A 151 10.06 -17.88 11.38
C GLY A 151 8.93 -16.85 11.54
N SER A 152 9.25 -15.61 11.22
CA SER A 152 8.36 -14.46 11.33
C SER A 152 8.55 -13.46 10.19
N ALA A 153 7.52 -12.63 9.95
CA ALA A 153 7.64 -11.44 9.11
C ALA A 153 7.07 -10.22 9.83
N TYR A 154 7.72 -9.07 9.68
CA TYR A 154 7.45 -7.86 10.42
C TYR A 154 6.99 -6.75 9.49
N VAL A 155 5.89 -6.10 9.84
CA VAL A 155 5.32 -5.01 9.05
C VAL A 155 5.65 -3.70 9.73
N PHE A 156 6.32 -2.82 9.00
CA PHE A 156 6.59 -1.45 9.41
C PHE A 156 5.83 -0.51 8.50
N ARG A 157 5.24 0.54 9.07
CA ARG A 157 4.46 1.48 8.27
C ARG A 157 4.68 2.92 8.70
N THR A 158 4.99 3.77 7.75
CA THR A 158 5.05 5.22 7.98
C THR A 158 3.67 5.86 7.86
N SER A 159 3.42 6.90 8.66
CA SER A 159 2.27 7.80 8.51
C SER A 159 2.67 9.27 8.47
N ASP A 160 3.98 9.55 8.50
CA ASP A 160 4.58 10.88 8.54
C ASP A 160 5.43 11.16 7.28
N GLY A 161 5.10 10.47 6.19
CA GLY A 161 5.79 10.61 4.92
C GLY A 161 7.22 10.09 4.97
N GLY A 162 7.47 9.02 5.72
CA GLY A 162 8.72 8.29 5.81
C GLY A 162 9.76 8.91 6.75
N ALA A 163 9.35 9.71 7.73
CA ALA A 163 10.24 10.21 8.78
C ALA A 163 10.41 9.17 9.90
N THR A 164 9.39 8.35 10.13
CA THR A 164 9.45 7.18 11.02
C THR A 164 8.74 5.97 10.41
N TYR A 165 9.18 4.78 10.82
CA TYR A 165 8.62 3.49 10.43
C TYR A 165 8.40 2.65 11.69
N PRO A 166 7.33 2.89 12.47
CA PRO A 166 6.98 2.01 13.57
C PRO A 166 6.60 0.61 13.06
N GLN A 167 6.96 -0.43 13.82
CA GLN A 167 6.44 -1.77 13.63
C GLN A 167 4.94 -1.78 13.98
N VAL A 168 4.09 -2.19 13.04
CA VAL A 168 2.63 -2.24 13.20
C VAL A 168 2.08 -3.66 13.30
N ALA A 169 2.84 -4.67 12.87
CA ALA A 169 2.46 -6.07 13.02
C ALA A 169 3.69 -7.01 13.05
N LYS A 170 3.51 -8.16 13.69
CA LYS A 170 4.30 -9.39 13.50
C LYS A 170 3.36 -10.43 12.88
N LEU A 171 3.79 -11.08 11.81
CA LEU A 171 3.07 -12.11 11.08
C LEU A 171 3.76 -13.45 11.33
N THR A 172 2.96 -14.49 11.55
CA THR A 172 3.40 -15.87 11.72
C THR A 172 2.48 -16.81 10.95
N ALA A 173 2.94 -18.01 10.65
CA ALA A 173 2.11 -19.08 10.11
C ALA A 173 1.08 -19.55 11.16
N ALA A 174 -0.18 -19.74 10.75
CA ALA A 174 -1.26 -20.15 11.66
C ALA A 174 -1.10 -21.60 12.15
N ASP A 175 -0.41 -22.41 11.37
CA ASP A 175 -0.06 -23.82 11.54
C ASP A 175 1.45 -24.02 11.73
N ALA A 176 2.16 -22.96 12.15
CA ALA A 176 3.60 -22.97 12.39
C ALA A 176 4.09 -24.23 13.12
N ALA A 177 5.01 -24.94 12.49
CA ALA A 177 5.80 -26.04 13.01
C ALA A 177 7.29 -25.68 13.06
N ALA A 178 8.07 -26.53 13.71
CA ALA A 178 9.50 -26.30 13.84
C ALA A 178 10.16 -26.39 12.46
N PHE A 179 11.08 -25.46 12.16
CA PHE A 179 11.83 -25.41 10.91
C PHE A 179 10.99 -25.13 9.66
N ASP A 180 9.82 -24.51 9.80
CA ASP A 180 9.02 -24.12 8.63
C ASP A 180 9.60 -22.90 7.90
N GLU A 181 10.36 -22.07 8.62
CA GLU A 181 11.06 -20.87 8.13
C GLU A 181 10.12 -19.86 7.45
N PHE A 182 8.99 -19.57 8.08
CA PHE A 182 8.09 -18.51 7.62
C PHE A 182 8.82 -17.17 7.52
N GLY A 183 8.61 -16.44 6.42
CA GLY A 183 9.31 -15.18 6.18
C GLY A 183 10.67 -15.33 5.49
N HIS A 184 11.02 -16.55 5.06
CA HIS A 184 12.19 -16.78 4.19
C HIS A 184 12.10 -15.96 2.89
N SER A 185 10.91 -15.77 2.35
CA SER A 185 10.67 -14.82 1.26
C SER A 185 9.41 -14.04 1.53
N VAL A 186 9.42 -12.75 1.18
CA VAL A 186 8.29 -11.85 1.40
C VAL A 186 8.01 -11.02 0.15
N ALA A 187 6.74 -10.67 -0.06
CA ALA A 187 6.30 -9.74 -1.10
C ALA A 187 5.09 -8.95 -0.61
N ILE A 188 4.93 -7.74 -1.13
CA ILE A 188 3.76 -6.89 -0.89
C ILE A 188 3.37 -6.18 -2.18
N ASP A 189 2.07 -6.13 -2.48
CA ASP A 189 1.50 -5.35 -3.58
C ASP A 189 0.04 -4.98 -3.26
N GLY A 190 -0.31 -3.71 -3.38
CA GLY A 190 -1.67 -3.23 -3.11
C GLY A 190 -2.15 -3.55 -1.69
N GLY A 191 -1.22 -3.61 -0.73
CA GLY A 191 -1.48 -4.03 0.65
C GLY A 191 -1.71 -5.52 0.88
N ILE A 192 -1.66 -6.37 -0.16
CA ILE A 192 -1.64 -7.83 0.00
C ILE A 192 -0.21 -8.25 0.32
N ILE A 193 -0.02 -8.88 1.48
CA ILE A 193 1.27 -9.41 1.92
C ILE A 193 1.32 -10.91 1.65
N VAL A 194 2.44 -11.39 1.14
CA VAL A 194 2.73 -12.81 0.95
C VAL A 194 4.03 -13.16 1.66
N ALA A 195 4.04 -14.28 2.38
CA ALA A 195 5.22 -14.81 3.05
C ALA A 195 5.38 -16.31 2.75
N GLY A 196 6.57 -16.72 2.34
CA GLY A 196 6.91 -18.13 2.09
C GLY A 196 7.46 -18.82 3.34
N ALA A 197 7.13 -20.11 3.46
CA ALA A 197 7.69 -21.05 4.43
C ALA A 197 8.12 -22.32 3.66
N PRO A 198 9.32 -22.32 3.05
CA PRO A 198 9.70 -23.34 2.07
C PRO A 198 9.83 -24.75 2.66
N TYR A 199 9.92 -24.86 3.99
CA TYR A 199 10.16 -26.13 4.67
C TYR A 199 8.92 -26.68 5.41
N ASP A 200 7.81 -25.94 5.43
CA ASP A 200 6.52 -26.46 5.89
C ASP A 200 6.00 -27.54 4.92
N SER A 201 6.06 -28.81 5.33
CA SER A 201 5.34 -29.93 4.71
C SER A 201 5.47 -30.08 3.17
N GLY A 202 6.58 -29.61 2.59
CA GLY A 202 6.82 -29.56 1.13
C GLY A 202 6.76 -28.16 0.50
N GLY A 203 6.63 -27.12 1.32
CA GLY A 203 6.62 -25.70 0.98
C GLY A 203 5.22 -25.10 1.04
N SER A 204 5.07 -24.03 1.81
CA SER A 204 3.82 -23.26 1.95
C SER A 204 4.01 -21.78 1.65
N VAL A 205 2.91 -21.12 1.26
CA VAL A 205 2.83 -19.68 1.03
C VAL A 205 1.59 -19.13 1.73
N TYR A 206 1.80 -18.12 2.55
CA TYR A 206 0.77 -17.50 3.38
C TYR A 206 0.41 -16.13 2.81
N VAL A 207 -0.89 -15.84 2.71
CA VAL A 207 -1.40 -14.58 2.16
C VAL A 207 -2.16 -13.83 3.25
N PHE A 208 -1.77 -12.58 3.51
CA PHE A 208 -2.39 -11.69 4.46
C PHE A 208 -3.01 -10.52 3.69
N SER A 209 -4.32 -10.34 3.85
CA SER A 209 -5.05 -9.24 3.23
C SER A 209 -5.35 -8.14 4.25
N PRO A 210 -5.42 -6.87 3.81
CA PRO A 210 -5.89 -5.81 4.69
C PRO A 210 -7.33 -6.12 5.12
N PRO A 211 -7.74 -5.74 6.34
CA PRO A 211 -9.12 -5.94 6.78
C PRO A 211 -10.05 -5.30 5.75
N ALA A 212 -11.11 -6.03 5.38
CA ALA A 212 -12.13 -5.50 4.47
C ALA A 212 -12.57 -4.11 4.96
N PRO A 213 -12.71 -3.11 4.07
CA PRO A 213 -13.14 -1.78 4.48
C PRO A 213 -14.41 -1.93 5.30
N THR A 214 -14.36 -1.47 6.55
CA THR A 214 -15.53 -1.49 7.41
C THR A 214 -16.59 -0.63 6.75
N VAL A 215 -17.53 -1.27 6.06
CA VAL A 215 -18.74 -0.57 5.61
C VAL A 215 -19.48 -0.24 6.89
N GLN A 216 -19.23 0.94 7.43
CA GLN A 216 -20.00 1.48 8.54
C GLN A 216 -21.47 1.35 8.10
N PRO A 217 -22.33 0.62 8.82
CA PRO A 217 -23.73 0.51 8.43
C PRO A 217 -24.26 1.94 8.38
N THR A 218 -24.62 2.39 7.18
CA THR A 218 -25.19 3.72 6.99
C THR A 218 -26.41 3.76 7.92
N PRO A 219 -26.50 4.72 8.86
CA PRO A 219 -27.66 4.78 9.74
C PRO A 219 -28.91 4.81 8.86
N ARG A 220 -29.81 3.84 9.06
CA ARG A 220 -31.09 3.79 8.35
C ARG A 220 -31.74 5.17 8.52
N PRO A 221 -32.18 5.84 7.45
CA PRO A 221 -32.79 7.16 7.60
C PRO A 221 -33.96 7.04 8.58
N THR A 222 -33.85 7.73 9.70
CA THR A 222 -34.94 7.93 10.64
C THR A 222 -35.90 8.91 9.99
N TRP A 223 -36.96 8.39 9.38
CA TRP A 223 -38.09 9.20 8.95
C TRP A 223 -38.80 9.75 10.18
N THR A 224 -38.54 11.01 10.53
CA THR A 224 -39.40 11.75 11.45
C THR A 224 -40.62 12.24 10.66
N PHE A 225 -41.77 11.62 10.89
CA PHE A 225 -43.03 12.20 10.44
C PHE A 225 -43.28 13.46 11.27
N GLN A 226 -43.10 14.64 10.66
CA GLN A 226 -43.66 15.86 11.23
C GLN A 226 -45.20 15.76 11.13
N PRO A 227 -45.94 15.86 12.25
CA PRO A 227 -47.39 15.95 12.16
C PRO A 227 -47.75 17.17 11.30
N THR A 228 -48.60 16.96 10.30
CA THR A 228 -49.10 18.01 9.44
C THR A 228 -49.76 19.09 10.31
N PRO A 229 -49.43 20.38 10.17
CA PRO A 229 -50.13 21.41 10.91
C PRO A 229 -51.62 21.35 10.55
N GLN A 230 -52.45 21.20 11.58
CA GLN A 230 -53.91 21.13 11.43
C GLN A 230 -54.39 22.43 10.77
N PRO A 231 -55.22 22.37 9.72
CA PRO A 231 -55.72 23.57 9.05
C PRO A 231 -56.50 24.43 10.05
N THR A 232 -56.09 25.69 10.19
CA THR A 232 -56.82 26.72 10.92
C THR A 232 -58.11 27.05 10.17
N VAL A 233 -59.25 26.65 10.74
CA VAL A 233 -60.57 27.04 10.24
C VAL A 233 -60.77 28.54 10.43
N SER A 234 -60.87 29.26 9.32
CA SER A 234 -61.29 30.68 9.31
C SER A 234 -62.79 30.80 9.57
N PRO A 235 -63.26 31.81 10.33
CA PRO A 235 -64.69 31.98 10.60
C PRO A 235 -65.47 32.35 9.33
N LYS A 236 -66.67 31.76 9.23
CA LYS A 236 -67.61 31.87 8.11
C LYS A 236 -68.13 33.31 7.95
N PRO A 237 -68.12 33.90 6.73
CA PRO A 237 -68.75 35.20 6.48
C PRO A 237 -70.28 35.15 6.63
N THR A 238 -70.87 36.15 7.29
CA THR A 238 -72.33 36.36 7.34
C THR A 238 -72.80 37.13 6.11
N THR A 239 -73.78 36.60 5.38
CA THR A 239 -74.40 37.21 4.20
C THR A 239 -75.77 37.81 4.56
N PRO A 240 -76.12 39.03 4.09
CA PRO A 240 -77.46 39.60 4.28
C PRO A 240 -78.52 38.92 3.39
N GLN A 241 -79.77 38.85 3.89
CA GLN A 241 -80.92 38.31 3.16
C GLN A 241 -81.37 39.20 1.99
N PRO A 242 -81.77 38.62 0.83
CA PRO A 242 -82.33 39.36 -0.30
C PRO A 242 -83.85 39.53 -0.23
N SER A 243 -84.33 40.69 -0.69
CA SER A 243 -85.75 41.03 -0.89
C SER A 243 -86.31 40.41 -2.17
N THR A 244 -87.61 40.13 -2.17
CA THR A 244 -88.36 39.50 -3.25
C THR A 244 -88.77 40.50 -4.34
N ALA A 245 -88.52 40.17 -5.60
CA ALA A 245 -89.31 40.66 -6.75
C ALA A 245 -89.19 39.71 -7.93
N ALA A 246 -90.28 39.58 -8.68
CA ALA A 246 -90.59 38.47 -9.57
C ALA A 246 -89.99 38.55 -10.99
N LEU A 247 -89.81 37.34 -11.52
CA LEU A 247 -89.72 36.82 -12.89
C LEU A 247 -89.85 37.79 -14.08
N GLY A 248 -88.89 37.64 -15.01
CA GLY A 248 -89.00 38.02 -16.42
C GLY A 248 -87.99 37.20 -17.24
N SER A 249 -88.49 36.52 -18.27
CA SER A 249 -87.80 35.58 -19.15
C SER A 249 -86.96 36.24 -20.25
N ASP A 250 -85.96 35.47 -20.70
CA ASP A 250 -85.57 35.19 -22.10
C ASP A 250 -84.21 35.62 -22.68
N SER A 251 -83.57 34.60 -23.28
CA SER A 251 -82.77 34.56 -24.52
C SER A 251 -81.29 35.03 -24.60
N ALA A 252 -80.42 34.02 -24.73
CA ALA A 252 -79.36 33.77 -25.74
C ALA A 252 -78.39 34.88 -26.23
N THR A 253 -77.08 34.59 -26.24
CA THR A 253 -76.22 34.52 -27.46
C THR A 253 -74.80 33.98 -27.20
N ARG A 254 -74.06 33.75 -28.29
CA ARG A 254 -73.02 32.75 -28.58
C ARG A 254 -71.64 33.41 -28.86
N ALA A 255 -70.57 32.60 -28.84
CA ALA A 255 -69.29 32.67 -29.59
C ALA A 255 -68.04 32.63 -28.67
N GLY A 256 -66.91 31.99 -28.96
CA GLY A 256 -66.44 31.26 -30.15
C GLY A 256 -64.89 31.29 -30.22
N GLY A 257 -64.28 30.18 -30.67
CA GLY A 257 -62.91 30.08 -31.24
C GLY A 257 -61.72 30.00 -30.25
N THR A 258 -60.58 29.35 -30.53
CA THR A 258 -60.09 28.56 -31.68
C THR A 258 -58.71 27.95 -31.32
N LEU A 259 -58.44 26.70 -31.75
CA LEU A 259 -57.26 26.10 -32.46
C LEU A 259 -55.82 26.58 -32.09
N ALA A 260 -54.72 25.80 -32.09
CA ALA A 260 -54.25 24.62 -32.84
C ALA A 260 -53.01 24.03 -32.11
N THR A 261 -52.79 22.71 -31.99
CA THR A 261 -52.02 21.78 -32.88
C THR A 261 -50.53 22.16 -33.04
N ALA A 262 -49.53 21.33 -32.75
CA ALA A 262 -49.07 20.11 -33.46
C ALA A 262 -47.71 19.68 -32.85
N LEU A 263 -47.02 18.58 -33.16
CA LEU A 263 -47.28 17.17 -33.52
C LEU A 263 -45.87 16.52 -33.56
N LEU A 264 -45.83 15.24 -33.20
CA LEU A 264 -44.79 14.20 -33.31
C LEU A 264 -43.67 14.34 -34.37
N ALA A 265 -42.50 13.71 -34.12
CA ALA A 265 -42.12 12.44 -34.79
C ALA A 265 -40.79 11.83 -34.29
N PHE A 266 -40.71 10.51 -34.50
CA PHE A 266 -39.84 9.47 -33.96
C PHE A 266 -38.85 8.92 -35.02
N ALA A 267 -38.03 7.96 -34.58
CA ALA A 267 -37.24 6.93 -35.31
C ALA A 267 -35.78 7.31 -35.63
N ALA A 268 -34.72 6.63 -35.16
CA ALA A 268 -34.37 5.21 -35.00
C ALA A 268 -34.13 4.46 -36.34
N THR A 269 -32.87 4.10 -36.61
CA THR A 269 -32.49 2.80 -37.21
C THR A 269 -31.03 2.46 -36.90
N ALA A 270 -30.81 1.21 -36.53
CA ALA A 270 -29.52 0.52 -36.45
C ALA A 270 -29.12 -0.04 -37.83
N LEU A 271 -27.84 -0.36 -38.06
CA LEU A 271 -27.36 -1.73 -38.31
C LEU A 271 -25.82 -1.78 -38.42
N ALA A 272 -25.29 -2.93 -38.01
CA ALA A 272 -23.90 -3.35 -37.94
C ALA A 272 -23.21 -3.56 -39.30
N LEU A 273 -21.89 -3.34 -39.32
CA LEU A 273 -20.84 -4.33 -39.63
C LEU A 273 -19.49 -3.80 -39.13
#